data_AF-A0A926BH94-F1
#
_entry.id   AF-A0A926BH94-F1
#
_cell.length_a   1.000
_cell.length_b   1.000
_cell.length_c   1.000
_cell.angle_alpha   90.00
_cell.angle_beta   90.00
_cell.angle_gamma   90.00
#
_symmetry.space_group_name_H-M   'P 1'
#
loop_
_entity.id
_entity.type
_entity.pdbx_description
1 polymer ?
#
loop_
_entity_poly.entity_id
_entity_poly.type
_entity_poly.pdbx_seq_one_letter_code
_entity_poly.pdbx_strand_id
1 'polypeptide(L)'
;MTDFTRSLPTALAALTFCLLAASPVFAQDDAPVPPSPESPPTPSDSPVPIPKVPSQETSSEPVSTSPVPFTSTLYPGSTVRMFRGKDNFGFRFEGDLRYRSVTGLGEQSGTYVSAGRLTTDWVRANPLNRDERGGVRVQMLLETDQRGTVIEKLRLSEAYGYYTFLSGGVSARARVGQFVIPFGLLAVYDTPLQPIQTLYEKALGLRVDTGVMLEGRYGDFRYAGSITAGTGPNRVEFDDNAVFAFRLARAVTLPKIGPAEIGGSLLSGKLPRTNSNTLLYPSGTVETQSVVKATRFAADAQLFRDPWIFRGEIVFGGNDNEPVYGYFAEANYRIKRDLSAVAYSRRWDFVNKPSRATSIGIGGQYIPPIRIGNQFQWTIRTLFEFERNVPETGQGSTQVYRRLTIQSFLQY
;
A
#
# COMPACT_ATOMS: atom_id res chain seq x y z
N MET A 1 -15.09 21.68 -30.84
CA MET A 1 -15.19 22.21 -29.47
C MET A 1 -16.67 22.15 -29.06
N THR A 2 -17.25 20.96 -29.02
CA THR A 2 -18.68 20.70 -28.76
C THR A 2 -18.81 19.19 -28.53
N ASP A 3 -18.55 18.73 -27.31
CA ASP A 3 -18.95 17.40 -26.79
C ASP A 3 -18.57 17.30 -25.30
N PHE A 4 -18.94 18.32 -24.52
CA PHE A 4 -18.57 18.41 -23.09
C PHE A 4 -19.70 18.01 -22.13
N THR A 5 -20.87 17.61 -22.64
CA THR A 5 -22.09 17.48 -21.81
C THR A 5 -22.60 16.04 -21.62
N ARG A 6 -21.96 15.02 -22.19
CA ARG A 6 -22.47 13.63 -22.12
C ARG A 6 -21.77 12.70 -21.10
N SER A 7 -20.64 13.09 -20.49
CA SER A 7 -19.90 12.20 -19.55
C SER A 7 -20.06 12.53 -18.06
N LEU A 8 -20.67 13.67 -17.71
CA LEU A 8 -20.91 14.05 -16.31
C LEU A 8 -21.92 13.15 -15.55
N PRO A 9 -23.05 12.69 -16.14
CA PRO A 9 -24.05 11.96 -15.35
C PRO A 9 -23.61 10.53 -15.01
N THR A 10 -22.76 9.90 -15.81
CA THR A 10 -22.24 8.54 -15.56
C THR A 10 -21.18 8.51 -14.47
N ALA A 11 -20.33 9.54 -14.39
CA ALA A 11 -19.35 9.68 -13.31
C ALA A 11 -20.02 9.96 -11.95
N LEU A 12 -21.11 10.74 -11.95
CA LEU A 12 -21.90 11.01 -10.75
C LEU A 12 -22.62 9.73 -10.27
N ALA A 13 -23.19 8.94 -11.18
CA ALA A 13 -23.86 7.68 -10.85
C ALA A 13 -22.89 6.61 -10.27
N ALA A 14 -21.66 6.54 -10.78
CA ALA A 14 -20.63 5.63 -10.23
C ALA A 14 -20.14 6.05 -8.83
N LEU A 15 -20.07 7.37 -8.57
CA LEU A 15 -19.77 7.91 -7.24
C LEU A 15 -20.91 7.59 -6.26
N THR A 16 -22.16 7.71 -6.68
CA THR A 16 -23.35 7.35 -5.89
C THR A 16 -23.42 5.84 -5.61
N PHE A 17 -22.98 4.99 -6.53
CA PHE A 17 -22.97 3.53 -6.31
C PHE A 17 -21.90 3.08 -5.32
N CYS A 18 -20.73 3.75 -5.28
CA CYS A 18 -19.73 3.52 -4.23
C CYS A 18 -20.19 4.05 -2.86
N LEU A 19 -20.97 5.13 -2.83
CA LEU A 19 -21.59 5.65 -1.62
C LEU A 19 -22.78 4.80 -1.12
N LEU A 20 -23.49 4.08 -2.00
CA LEU A 20 -24.61 3.20 -1.63
C LEU A 20 -24.16 1.80 -1.17
N ALA A 21 -22.96 1.35 -1.56
CA ALA A 21 -22.31 0.18 -0.96
C ALA A 21 -21.76 0.46 0.46
N ALA A 22 -21.62 1.74 0.83
CA ALA A 22 -21.50 2.16 2.22
C ALA A 22 -22.91 2.37 2.81
N SER A 23 -23.62 1.27 3.08
CA SER A 23 -24.93 1.32 3.71
C SER A 23 -24.92 2.16 5.00
N PRO A 24 -26.02 2.82 5.38
CA PRO A 24 -26.14 3.64 6.61
C PRO A 24 -26.09 2.83 7.93
N VAL A 25 -25.50 1.63 7.93
CA VAL A 25 -25.19 0.85 9.15
C VAL A 25 -24.17 1.60 10.05
N PHE A 26 -23.58 2.69 9.57
CA PHE A 26 -22.62 3.52 10.30
C PHE A 26 -23.21 4.47 11.36
N ALA A 27 -24.53 4.55 11.52
CA ALA A 27 -25.17 5.42 12.52
C ALA A 27 -26.08 4.66 13.51
N GLN A 28 -26.03 3.33 13.53
CA GLN A 28 -26.71 2.59 14.59
C GLN A 28 -25.78 2.61 15.82
N ASP A 29 -26.13 3.43 16.81
CA ASP A 29 -25.67 3.24 18.19
C ASP A 29 -25.71 1.74 18.51
N ASP A 30 -24.68 1.25 19.21
CA ASP A 30 -24.55 -0.14 19.64
C ASP A 30 -25.81 -0.56 20.42
N ALA A 31 -26.84 -1.02 19.71
CA ALA A 31 -28.01 -1.61 20.31
C ALA A 31 -27.55 -2.88 21.04
N PRO A 32 -28.02 -3.14 22.28
CA PRO A 32 -27.64 -4.32 23.03
C PRO A 32 -27.86 -5.57 22.19
N VAL A 33 -26.83 -6.41 22.12
CA VAL A 33 -26.80 -7.66 21.33
C VAL A 33 -28.00 -8.52 21.74
N PRO A 34 -28.99 -8.76 20.86
CA PRO A 34 -30.03 -9.74 21.14
C PRO A 34 -29.44 -11.16 21.07
N PRO A 35 -29.98 -12.13 21.85
CA PRO A 35 -29.50 -13.51 21.85
C PRO A 35 -29.62 -14.14 20.45
N SER A 36 -28.64 -14.96 20.11
CA SER A 36 -28.50 -15.61 18.79
C SER A 36 -29.74 -16.44 18.41
N PRO A 37 -30.30 -16.27 17.20
CA PRO A 37 -31.37 -17.13 16.71
C PRO A 37 -30.83 -18.48 16.21
N GLU A 38 -31.65 -19.52 16.39
CA GLU A 38 -31.45 -20.88 15.89
C GLU A 38 -31.28 -20.92 14.36
N SER A 39 -30.43 -21.84 13.91
CA SER A 39 -30.07 -22.02 12.49
C SER A 39 -31.20 -22.71 11.71
N PRO A 40 -31.61 -22.19 10.53
CA PRO A 40 -32.52 -22.90 9.64
C PRO A 40 -31.79 -23.97 8.78
N PRO A 41 -32.53 -24.98 8.26
CA PRO A 41 -31.96 -26.15 7.60
C PRO A 41 -31.43 -25.87 6.19
N THR A 42 -30.44 -26.67 5.82
CA THR A 42 -29.71 -26.67 4.55
C THR A 42 -30.55 -27.22 3.40
N PRO A 43 -30.64 -26.55 2.24
CA PRO A 43 -31.09 -27.17 1.00
C PRO A 43 -29.93 -27.76 0.18
N SER A 44 -30.14 -29.01 -0.23
CA SER A 44 -29.45 -29.71 -1.33
C SER A 44 -29.81 -29.07 -2.67
N ASP A 45 -28.86 -28.94 -3.60
CA ASP A 45 -29.01 -29.51 -4.95
C ASP A 45 -27.80 -29.33 -5.88
N SER A 46 -27.75 -30.25 -6.86
CA SER A 46 -26.65 -30.64 -7.73
C SER A 46 -26.34 -29.66 -8.89
N PRO A 47 -25.11 -29.63 -9.43
CA PRO A 47 -24.75 -28.77 -10.56
C PRO A 47 -25.06 -29.39 -11.94
N VAL A 48 -25.63 -28.56 -12.82
CA VAL A 48 -25.81 -28.81 -14.27
C VAL A 48 -24.55 -28.37 -15.03
N PRO A 49 -24.07 -29.12 -16.06
CA PRO A 49 -22.85 -28.78 -16.78
C PRO A 49 -23.07 -27.73 -17.88
N ILE A 50 -22.14 -26.77 -17.98
CA ILE A 50 -22.12 -25.70 -19.00
C ILE A 50 -21.23 -26.12 -20.19
N PRO A 51 -21.61 -25.85 -21.46
CA PRO A 51 -20.81 -26.22 -22.63
C PRO A 51 -19.58 -25.32 -22.83
N LYS A 52 -18.46 -25.91 -23.27
CA LYS A 52 -17.24 -25.23 -23.69
C LYS A 52 -17.43 -24.53 -25.04
N VAL A 53 -17.04 -23.25 -25.11
CA VAL A 53 -16.87 -22.48 -26.36
C VAL A 53 -15.37 -22.27 -26.62
N PRO A 54 -14.87 -22.41 -27.86
CA PRO A 54 -13.45 -22.27 -28.18
C PRO A 54 -13.03 -20.80 -28.22
N SER A 55 -11.87 -20.49 -27.64
CA SER A 55 -11.28 -19.14 -27.65
C SER A 55 -10.21 -19.04 -28.73
N GLN A 56 -10.40 -18.14 -29.70
CA GLN A 56 -9.38 -17.75 -30.67
C GLN A 56 -8.39 -16.77 -30.02
N GLU A 57 -7.10 -17.08 -30.12
CA GLU A 57 -6.00 -16.21 -29.74
C GLU A 57 -5.88 -15.04 -30.73
N THR A 58 -5.84 -13.81 -30.21
CA THR A 58 -5.28 -12.67 -30.94
C THR A 58 -4.45 -11.87 -29.94
N SER A 59 -3.13 -12.03 -30.05
CA SER A 59 -2.15 -11.35 -29.23
C SER A 59 -1.95 -9.92 -29.73
N SER A 60 -2.33 -8.95 -28.90
CA SER A 60 -1.76 -7.61 -28.95
C SER A 60 -1.38 -7.25 -27.51
N GLU A 61 -0.09 -7.23 -27.21
CA GLU A 61 0.42 -6.89 -25.88
C GLU A 61 0.10 -5.41 -25.57
N PRO A 62 -0.69 -5.10 -24.53
CA PRO A 62 -0.85 -3.74 -24.08
C PRO A 62 0.37 -3.31 -23.25
N VAL A 63 0.99 -2.21 -23.65
CA VAL A 63 2.03 -1.50 -22.88
C VAL A 63 1.44 -1.02 -21.56
N SER A 64 1.79 -1.72 -20.48
CA SER A 64 1.36 -1.43 -19.10
C SER A 64 1.99 -0.13 -18.59
N THR A 65 1.17 0.75 -18.00
CA THR A 65 1.58 2.06 -17.41
C THR A 65 1.39 2.10 -15.89
N SER A 66 1.45 0.95 -15.21
CA SER A 66 1.25 0.86 -13.76
C SER A 66 2.43 1.47 -12.95
N PRO A 67 2.18 2.34 -11.96
CA PRO A 67 3.21 2.83 -11.05
C PRO A 67 3.60 1.75 -10.02
N VAL A 68 4.88 1.37 -10.04
CA VAL A 68 5.56 0.25 -9.31
C VAL A 68 5.58 0.47 -7.78
N PRO A 69 5.47 -0.60 -6.95
CA PRO A 69 6.61 -1.37 -6.44
C PRO A 69 6.55 -2.88 -6.75
N PHE A 70 7.70 -3.47 -7.06
CA PHE A 70 8.10 -4.81 -6.59
C PHE A 70 9.51 -4.62 -6.03
N THR A 71 9.58 -3.68 -5.07
CA THR A 71 10.75 -3.12 -4.35
C THR A 71 12.04 -2.80 -5.13
N SER A 72 12.09 -2.92 -6.46
CA SER A 72 13.19 -2.56 -7.36
C SER A 72 12.68 -1.61 -8.44
N THR A 73 13.42 -0.55 -8.71
CA THR A 73 13.01 0.60 -9.54
C THR A 73 13.23 0.41 -11.04
N LEU A 74 13.63 -0.77 -11.50
CA LEU A 74 13.79 -1.02 -12.94
C LEU A 74 12.47 -1.57 -13.52
N TYR A 75 11.70 -0.61 -14.02
CA TYR A 75 10.40 -0.67 -14.70
C TYR A 75 10.11 -1.93 -15.54
N PRO A 76 8.90 -2.51 -15.47
CA PRO A 76 8.39 -3.38 -16.53
C PRO A 76 8.08 -2.53 -17.76
N GLY A 77 8.81 -2.75 -18.86
CA GLY A 77 8.65 -1.98 -20.11
C GLY A 77 9.68 -0.87 -20.35
N SER A 78 10.66 -0.66 -19.45
CA SER A 78 11.87 0.07 -19.85
C SER A 78 12.62 -0.83 -20.82
N THR A 79 12.83 -0.37 -22.06
CA THR A 79 14.04 -0.75 -22.78
C THR A 79 15.16 -0.54 -21.78
N VAL A 80 15.85 -1.60 -21.36
CA VAL A 80 16.96 -1.51 -20.41
C VAL A 80 17.78 -0.32 -20.89
N ARG A 81 17.91 0.73 -20.05
CA ARG A 81 18.90 1.77 -20.35
C ARG A 81 20.17 0.97 -20.54
N MET A 82 20.64 0.83 -21.78
CA MET A 82 21.92 0.20 -22.01
C MET A 82 22.88 1.06 -21.23
N PHE A 83 23.31 0.57 -20.06
CA PHE A 83 24.19 1.31 -19.19
C PHE A 83 25.41 1.65 -20.04
N ARG A 84 25.57 2.93 -20.40
CA ARG A 84 26.87 3.40 -20.87
C ARG A 84 27.78 3.30 -19.64
N GLY A 85 29.07 3.08 -19.80
CA GLY A 85 30.00 2.84 -18.67
C GLY A 85 30.01 3.92 -17.56
N LYS A 86 29.27 5.02 -17.71
CA LYS A 86 29.07 6.12 -16.75
C LYS A 86 27.67 6.18 -16.10
N ASP A 87 26.70 5.34 -16.51
CA ASP A 87 25.28 5.45 -16.10
C ASP A 87 24.90 4.58 -14.89
N ASN A 88 25.86 4.22 -14.04
CA ASN A 88 25.64 3.29 -12.93
C ASN A 88 25.03 3.95 -11.69
N PHE A 89 24.81 5.27 -11.71
CA PHE A 89 24.30 6.02 -10.56
C PHE A 89 23.03 6.76 -10.92
N GLY A 90 21.97 6.52 -10.15
CA GLY A 90 20.73 7.27 -10.19
C GLY A 90 20.49 7.96 -8.87
N PHE A 91 19.87 9.14 -8.92
CA PHE A 91 19.29 9.76 -7.74
C PHE A 91 17.87 10.24 -8.05
N ARG A 92 17.04 10.31 -7.01
CA ARG A 92 15.67 10.81 -7.06
C ARG A 92 15.42 11.60 -5.79
N PHE A 93 14.77 12.75 -5.95
CA PHE A 93 14.32 13.55 -4.81
C PHE A 93 12.80 13.67 -4.83
N GLU A 94 12.19 13.47 -3.66
CA GLU A 94 10.76 13.63 -3.47
C GLU A 94 10.49 14.48 -2.23
N GLY A 95 9.79 15.60 -2.41
CA GLY A 95 9.41 16.52 -1.34
C GLY A 95 7.91 16.48 -1.08
N ASP A 96 7.51 16.39 0.19
CA ASP A 96 6.12 16.27 0.61
C ASP A 96 5.78 17.36 1.62
N LEU A 97 5.06 18.39 1.17
CA LEU A 97 4.52 19.46 2.01
C LEU A 97 3.02 19.23 2.23
N ARG A 98 2.56 19.25 3.48
CA ARG A 98 1.16 19.01 3.83
C ARG A 98 0.60 20.14 4.66
N TYR A 99 -0.64 20.53 4.34
CA TYR A 99 -1.55 21.18 5.27
C TYR A 99 -2.55 20.15 5.77
N ARG A 100 -2.76 20.10 7.08
CA ARG A 100 -3.75 19.21 7.69
C ARG A 100 -4.60 20.01 8.68
N SER A 101 -5.91 19.78 8.64
CA SER A 101 -6.87 20.23 9.65
C SER A 101 -7.60 19.00 10.20
N VAL A 102 -7.65 18.88 11.53
CA VAL A 102 -8.29 17.79 12.27
C VAL A 102 -9.29 18.38 13.26
N THR A 103 -10.51 17.85 13.24
CA THR A 103 -11.55 18.14 14.26
C THR A 103 -11.95 16.85 14.97
N GLY A 104 -12.29 16.94 16.26
CA GLY A 104 -12.74 15.80 17.08
C GLY A 104 -12.12 15.71 18.49
N LEU A 105 -10.87 16.16 18.67
CA LEU A 105 -10.14 16.16 19.96
C LEU A 105 -9.54 17.54 20.29
N GLY A 106 -10.24 18.60 19.92
CA GLY A 106 -9.68 19.94 19.77
C GLY A 106 -9.28 20.19 18.32
N GLU A 107 -9.56 21.40 17.83
CA GLU A 107 -9.19 21.78 16.47
C GLU A 107 -7.68 21.91 16.37
N GLN A 108 -7.07 21.12 15.50
CA GLN A 108 -5.64 21.17 15.19
C GLN A 108 -5.48 21.41 13.70
N SER A 109 -4.88 22.54 13.33
CA SER A 109 -4.53 22.83 11.94
C SER A 109 -3.08 23.26 11.84
N GLY A 110 -2.42 22.91 10.73
CA GLY A 110 -1.02 23.27 10.51
C GLY A 110 -0.50 22.88 9.14
N THR A 111 0.53 23.61 8.71
CA THR A 111 1.33 23.31 7.53
C THR A 111 2.69 22.80 7.97
N TYR A 112 3.14 21.67 7.42
CA TYR A 112 4.41 21.05 7.78
C TYR A 112 5.01 20.29 6.59
N VAL A 113 6.33 20.15 6.58
CA VAL A 113 7.02 19.25 5.66
C VAL A 113 6.80 17.84 6.18
N SER A 114 5.92 17.07 5.55
CA SER A 114 5.61 15.71 6.01
C SER A 114 6.80 14.79 5.80
N ALA A 115 7.48 14.90 4.65
CA ALA A 115 8.68 14.15 4.38
C ALA A 115 9.54 14.77 3.27
N GLY A 116 10.85 14.56 3.33
CA GLY A 116 11.76 14.70 2.20
C GLY A 116 12.47 13.37 1.97
N ARG A 117 12.34 12.78 0.79
CA ARG A 117 12.96 11.51 0.41
C ARG A 117 14.07 11.75 -0.60
N LEU A 118 15.27 11.29 -0.27
CA LEU A 118 16.39 11.21 -1.21
C LEU A 118 16.72 9.74 -1.43
N THR A 119 16.53 9.27 -2.66
CA THR A 119 16.90 7.90 -3.06
C THR A 119 18.12 7.97 -3.97
N THR A 120 19.09 7.12 -3.68
CA THR A 120 20.25 6.88 -4.54
C THR A 120 20.33 5.40 -4.86
N ASP A 121 20.53 5.07 -6.13
CA ASP A 121 20.69 3.72 -6.62
C ASP A 121 22.05 3.64 -7.32
N TRP A 122 22.89 2.69 -6.90
CA TRP A 122 24.11 2.34 -7.60
C TRP A 122 23.97 0.95 -8.20
N VAL A 123 24.03 0.84 -9.53
CA VAL A 123 23.77 -0.39 -10.28
C VAL A 123 25.05 -0.88 -10.94
N ARG A 124 25.37 -2.15 -10.74
CA ARG A 124 26.45 -2.85 -11.45
C ARG A 124 25.86 -3.68 -12.58
N ALA A 125 26.09 -3.24 -13.80
CA ALA A 125 25.80 -4.00 -15.01
C ALA A 125 26.87 -5.08 -15.27
N ASN A 126 26.45 -6.21 -15.80
CA ASN A 126 27.35 -7.23 -16.34
C ASN A 126 28.06 -6.67 -17.58
N PRO A 127 29.40 -6.68 -17.64
CA PRO A 127 30.13 -6.12 -18.78
C PRO A 127 29.83 -6.81 -20.11
N LEU A 128 29.43 -8.09 -20.09
CA LEU A 128 29.22 -8.88 -21.31
C LEU A 128 27.87 -8.60 -21.97
N ASN A 129 26.78 -8.53 -21.20
CA ASN A 129 25.43 -8.41 -21.73
C ASN A 129 24.70 -7.13 -21.26
N ARG A 130 25.34 -6.31 -20.42
CA ARG A 130 24.80 -5.07 -19.83
C ARG A 130 23.56 -5.25 -18.95
N ASP A 131 23.26 -6.47 -18.54
CA ASP A 131 22.18 -6.73 -17.59
C ASP A 131 22.56 -6.29 -16.19
N GLU A 132 21.61 -5.76 -15.44
CA GLU A 132 21.77 -5.51 -14.01
C GLU A 132 22.05 -6.83 -13.26
N ARG A 133 23.18 -6.91 -12.56
CA ARG A 133 23.53 -8.06 -11.71
C ARG A 133 23.46 -7.76 -10.24
N GLY A 134 23.56 -6.51 -9.84
CA GLY A 134 23.45 -6.14 -8.44
C GLY A 134 23.63 -4.65 -8.25
N GLY A 135 23.47 -4.21 -7.02
CA GLY A 135 23.53 -2.80 -6.70
C GLY A 135 23.31 -2.50 -5.24
N VAL A 136 23.29 -1.23 -4.92
CA VAL A 136 23.00 -0.69 -3.60
C VAL A 136 21.90 0.36 -3.74
N ARG A 137 20.91 0.30 -2.86
CA ARG A 137 19.93 1.36 -2.65
C ARG A 137 20.14 2.00 -1.30
N VAL A 138 20.16 3.33 -1.27
CA VAL A 138 20.03 4.11 -0.03
C VAL A 138 18.92 5.13 -0.22
N GLN A 139 17.95 5.11 0.70
CA GLN A 139 16.83 6.02 0.76
C GLN A 139 16.79 6.67 2.14
N MET A 140 17.09 7.96 2.18
CA MET A 140 16.99 8.78 3.37
C MET A 140 15.65 9.50 3.40
N LEU A 141 15.06 9.62 4.58
CA LEU A 141 13.83 10.32 4.84
C LEU A 141 14.04 11.36 5.95
N LEU A 142 13.79 12.62 5.65
CA LEU A 142 13.57 13.65 6.65
C LEU A 142 12.09 13.64 6.99
N GLU A 143 11.70 13.33 8.22
CA GLU A 143 10.29 13.27 8.63
C GLU A 143 9.98 14.23 9.78
N THR A 144 8.79 14.81 9.74
CA THR A 144 8.18 15.56 10.84
C THR A 144 7.23 14.64 11.58
N ASP A 145 7.00 14.89 12.86
CA ASP A 145 5.93 14.20 13.57
C ASP A 145 4.57 14.40 12.86
N GLN A 146 3.64 13.45 13.02
CA GLN A 146 2.33 13.56 12.37
C GLN A 146 1.49 14.76 12.88
N ARG A 147 1.98 15.46 13.92
CA ARG A 147 1.36 16.65 14.51
C ARG A 147 1.90 17.95 13.92
N GLY A 148 2.94 17.89 13.08
CA GLY A 148 3.51 19.06 12.40
C GLY A 148 4.27 20.01 13.34
N THR A 149 4.70 19.53 14.51
CA THR A 149 5.27 20.39 15.55
C THR A 149 6.79 20.55 15.45
N VAL A 150 7.53 19.54 14.99
CA VAL A 150 9.00 19.63 14.81
C VAL A 150 9.51 18.64 13.73
N ILE A 151 10.45 19.08 12.88
CA ILE A 151 11.25 18.20 12.00
C ILE A 151 12.28 17.50 12.88
N GLU A 152 12.01 16.27 13.34
CA GLU A 152 12.85 15.70 14.40
C GLU A 152 13.87 14.67 13.96
N LYS A 153 13.68 13.99 12.82
CA LYS A 153 14.50 12.79 12.55
C LYS A 153 14.83 12.65 11.06
N LEU A 154 16.13 12.64 10.77
CA LEU A 154 16.64 12.04 9.54
C LEU A 154 16.74 10.53 9.78
N ARG A 155 16.06 9.73 8.96
CA ARG A 155 16.04 8.27 9.06
C ARG A 155 16.42 7.61 7.75
N LEU A 156 17.00 6.42 7.80
CA LEU A 156 17.05 5.55 6.65
C LEU A 156 15.68 4.87 6.53
N SER A 157 15.06 4.99 5.36
CA SER A 157 13.86 4.24 5.01
C SER A 157 14.22 2.94 4.30
N GLU A 158 15.14 2.93 3.34
CA GLU A 158 15.67 1.71 2.72
C GLU A 158 17.19 1.82 2.63
N ALA A 159 17.92 0.75 2.92
CA ALA A 159 19.38 0.71 2.83
C ALA A 159 19.82 -0.74 2.64
N TYR A 160 19.99 -1.18 1.40
CA TYR A 160 20.32 -2.58 1.11
C TYR A 160 21.21 -2.75 -0.11
N GLY A 161 22.00 -3.82 -0.10
CA GLY A 161 22.63 -4.39 -1.28
C GLY A 161 21.76 -5.47 -1.89
N TYR A 162 21.86 -5.68 -3.20
CA TYR A 162 21.16 -6.78 -3.87
C TYR A 162 21.97 -7.40 -4.99
N TYR A 163 21.62 -8.63 -5.33
CA TYR A 163 22.17 -9.37 -6.46
C TYR A 163 21.06 -10.15 -7.20
N THR A 164 21.07 -10.09 -8.53
CA THR A 164 20.07 -10.69 -9.40
C THR A 164 20.63 -11.92 -10.13
N PHE A 165 20.01 -13.06 -9.88
CA PHE A 165 20.20 -14.32 -10.59
C PHE A 165 19.17 -14.44 -11.72
N LEU A 166 19.63 -14.82 -12.91
CA LEU A 166 18.81 -15.01 -14.10
C LEU A 166 19.09 -16.41 -14.64
N SER A 167 18.08 -17.25 -14.74
CA SER A 167 18.22 -18.62 -15.25
C SER A 167 16.92 -19.09 -15.92
N GLY A 168 16.96 -19.37 -17.23
CA GLY A 168 15.93 -20.17 -17.92
C GLY A 168 14.48 -19.79 -17.65
N GLY A 169 14.11 -18.51 -17.71
CA GLY A 169 12.73 -18.03 -17.45
C GLY A 169 12.39 -17.81 -15.98
N VAL A 170 13.33 -18.07 -15.07
CA VAL A 170 13.29 -17.68 -13.65
C VAL A 170 14.18 -16.46 -13.44
N SER A 171 13.67 -15.47 -12.72
CA SER A 171 14.50 -14.45 -12.08
C SER A 171 14.43 -14.62 -10.57
N ALA A 172 15.56 -14.38 -9.91
CA ALA A 172 15.65 -14.31 -8.45
C ALA A 172 16.56 -13.14 -8.07
N ARG A 173 16.22 -12.38 -7.05
CA ARG A 173 17.02 -11.29 -6.51
C ARG A 173 17.13 -11.48 -5.01
N ALA A 174 18.36 -11.65 -4.55
CA ALA A 174 18.69 -11.64 -3.14
C ALA A 174 18.96 -10.21 -2.68
N ARG A 175 18.47 -9.83 -1.50
CA ARG A 175 18.71 -8.54 -0.86
C ARG A 175 19.19 -8.73 0.57
N VAL A 176 20.09 -7.86 1.00
CA VAL A 176 20.64 -7.84 2.36
C VAL A 176 20.69 -6.39 2.84
N GLY A 177 20.10 -6.13 3.99
CA GLY A 177 20.00 -4.80 4.59
C GLY A 177 18.56 -4.47 4.98
N GLN A 178 18.19 -3.20 4.89
CA GLN A 178 16.91 -2.67 5.30
C GLN A 178 15.98 -2.44 4.10
N PHE A 179 14.86 -3.16 4.03
CA PHE A 179 13.93 -3.14 2.89
C PHE A 179 12.46 -3.26 3.33
N VAL A 180 11.53 -2.93 2.41
CA VAL A 180 10.08 -3.09 2.63
C VAL A 180 9.71 -4.57 2.75
N ILE A 181 8.96 -4.94 3.79
CA ILE A 181 8.52 -6.33 4.00
C ILE A 181 7.52 -6.74 2.91
N PRO A 182 7.67 -7.93 2.29
CA PRO A 182 6.79 -8.38 1.23
C PRO A 182 5.47 -8.94 1.80
N PHE A 183 4.57 -8.07 2.29
CA PHE A 183 3.29 -8.48 2.86
C PHE A 183 2.12 -7.67 2.30
N GLY A 184 1.07 -8.36 1.85
CA GLY A 184 -0.17 -7.75 1.39
C GLY A 184 0.01 -6.73 0.27
N LEU A 185 -0.82 -5.68 0.26
CA LEU A 185 -0.67 -4.57 -0.70
C LEU A 185 0.62 -3.79 -0.51
N LEU A 186 1.22 -3.77 0.70
CA LEU A 186 2.46 -3.02 0.94
C LEU A 186 3.60 -3.44 -0.01
N ALA A 187 3.65 -4.72 -0.40
CA ALA A 187 4.65 -5.22 -1.33
C ALA A 187 4.55 -4.58 -2.73
N VAL A 188 3.37 -4.10 -3.12
CA VAL A 188 3.02 -3.70 -4.49
C VAL A 188 2.26 -2.38 -4.61
N TYR A 189 2.08 -1.67 -3.50
CA TYR A 189 1.50 -0.35 -3.43
C TYR A 189 2.09 0.39 -2.23
N ASP A 190 3.17 1.13 -2.49
CA ASP A 190 3.92 1.85 -1.46
C ASP A 190 3.26 3.21 -1.19
N THR A 191 2.75 3.40 0.03
CA THR A 191 1.96 4.58 0.41
C THR A 191 2.62 5.58 1.36
N PRO A 192 3.89 5.54 1.80
CA PRO A 192 4.40 6.40 2.88
C PRO A 192 4.29 7.91 2.57
N LEU A 193 4.40 8.29 1.29
CA LEU A 193 4.24 9.67 0.81
C LEU A 193 2.86 9.95 0.22
N GLN A 194 1.91 9.05 0.42
CA GLN A 194 0.52 9.24 0.02
C GLN A 194 -0.32 9.66 1.23
N PRO A 195 -1.40 10.43 1.02
CA PRO A 195 -2.32 10.77 2.11
C PRO A 195 -3.08 9.54 2.63
N ILE A 196 -3.34 8.57 1.74
CA ILE A 196 -4.02 7.30 2.03
C ILE A 196 -2.97 6.25 2.40
N GLN A 197 -3.21 5.46 3.45
CA GLN A 197 -2.37 4.33 3.85
C GLN A 197 -3.19 3.03 3.85
N THR A 198 -2.58 1.92 3.39
CA THR A 198 -3.17 0.57 3.47
C THR A 198 -3.11 0.03 4.91
N LEU A 199 -3.37 -1.27 5.12
CA LEU A 199 -3.51 -1.84 6.46
C LEU A 199 -2.19 -2.04 7.21
N TYR A 200 -1.02 -1.95 6.57
CA TYR A 200 0.25 -2.31 7.21
C TYR A 200 0.53 -1.53 8.51
N GLU A 201 0.04 -0.29 8.62
CA GLU A 201 0.10 0.52 9.83
C GLU A 201 -0.50 -0.17 11.06
N LYS A 202 -1.66 -0.81 10.88
CA LYS A 202 -2.37 -1.51 11.96
C LYS A 202 -1.99 -2.98 12.00
N ALA A 203 -1.78 -3.62 10.85
CA ALA A 203 -1.53 -5.03 10.75
C ALA A 203 -0.14 -5.43 11.24
N LEU A 204 0.88 -4.64 10.91
CA LEU A 204 2.30 -4.94 11.15
C LEU A 204 2.95 -3.99 12.13
N GLY A 205 2.55 -2.70 12.13
CA GLY A 205 3.25 -1.67 12.90
C GLY A 205 4.64 -1.34 12.35
N LEU A 206 4.98 -1.86 11.17
CA LEU A 206 6.21 -1.53 10.48
C LEU A 206 6.02 -1.68 8.96
N ARG A 207 6.83 -0.94 8.19
CA ARG A 207 6.86 -0.97 6.72
C ARG A 207 8.11 -1.67 6.21
N VAL A 208 9.22 -1.29 6.84
CA VAL A 208 10.58 -1.63 6.45
C VAL A 208 11.22 -2.31 7.63
N ASP A 209 12.12 -3.25 7.38
CA ASP A 209 12.87 -3.94 8.41
C ASP A 209 14.23 -4.41 7.88
N THR A 210 15.17 -4.71 8.79
CA THR A 210 16.51 -5.19 8.44
C THR A 210 16.55 -6.71 8.38
N GLY A 211 17.12 -7.28 7.33
CA GLY A 211 17.25 -8.72 7.17
C GLY A 211 17.77 -9.17 5.82
N VAL A 212 17.25 -10.31 5.37
CA VAL A 212 17.52 -10.89 4.04
C VAL A 212 16.21 -11.18 3.31
N MET A 213 16.18 -10.97 2.00
CA MET A 213 15.02 -11.28 1.15
C MET A 213 15.46 -11.98 -0.13
N LEU A 214 14.66 -12.94 -0.57
CA LEU A 214 14.72 -13.51 -1.91
C LEU A 214 13.39 -13.24 -2.61
N GLU A 215 13.43 -12.58 -3.76
CA GLU A 215 12.25 -12.27 -4.55
C GLU A 215 12.48 -12.58 -6.02
N GLY A 216 11.43 -12.73 -6.82
CA GLY A 216 11.63 -13.08 -8.22
C GLY A 216 10.38 -13.37 -9.00
N ARG A 217 10.58 -13.95 -10.18
CA ARG A 217 9.51 -14.37 -11.07
C ARG A 217 9.73 -15.79 -11.57
N TYR A 218 8.63 -16.51 -11.71
CA TYR A 218 8.57 -17.80 -12.38
C TYR A 218 7.32 -17.85 -13.26
N GLY A 219 7.49 -17.66 -14.57
CA GLY A 219 6.37 -17.45 -15.49
C GLY A 219 5.50 -16.24 -15.08
N ASP A 220 4.20 -16.48 -14.93
CA ASP A 220 3.21 -15.46 -14.50
C ASP A 220 3.28 -15.14 -13.01
N PHE A 221 4.00 -15.96 -12.23
CA PHE A 221 4.06 -15.84 -10.78
C PHE A 221 5.19 -14.93 -10.34
N ARG A 222 4.91 -14.14 -9.32
CA ARG A 222 5.85 -13.32 -8.57
C ARG A 222 5.91 -13.83 -7.15
N TYR A 223 7.12 -14.05 -6.64
CA TYR A 223 7.34 -14.51 -5.28
C TYR A 223 8.28 -13.57 -4.53
N ALA A 224 8.12 -13.47 -3.23
CA ALA A 224 9.05 -12.81 -2.34
C ALA A 224 9.00 -13.48 -0.97
N GLY A 225 10.16 -13.73 -0.37
CA GLY A 225 10.28 -14.28 0.98
C GLY A 225 11.41 -13.60 1.72
N SER A 226 11.19 -13.26 2.99
CA SER A 226 12.18 -12.57 3.81
C SER A 226 12.24 -13.10 5.24
N ILE A 227 13.42 -12.94 5.84
CA ILE A 227 13.66 -13.10 7.27
C ILE A 227 14.24 -11.77 7.77
N THR A 228 13.57 -11.13 8.71
CA THR A 228 13.92 -9.80 9.22
C THR A 228 13.92 -9.75 10.74
N ALA A 229 14.45 -8.67 11.33
CA ALA A 229 14.66 -8.55 12.77
C ALA A 229 13.38 -8.31 13.60
N GLY A 230 12.29 -7.88 12.99
CA GLY A 230 11.01 -7.53 13.64
C GLY A 230 11.02 -6.19 14.37
N THR A 231 12.10 -5.40 14.26
CA THR A 231 12.33 -4.20 15.07
C THR A 231 12.02 -2.90 14.34
N GLY A 232 11.86 -2.94 13.01
CA GLY A 232 11.68 -1.77 12.15
C GLY A 232 13.02 -1.13 11.73
N PRO A 233 12.99 -0.06 10.90
CA PRO A 233 14.20 0.56 10.37
C PRO A 233 15.09 1.22 11.42
N ASN A 234 16.37 1.33 11.09
CA ASN A 234 17.44 1.92 11.92
C ASN A 234 17.71 1.16 13.23
N ARG A 235 17.28 -0.11 13.31
CA ARG A 235 17.65 -1.06 14.37
C ARG A 235 18.25 -2.29 13.70
N VAL A 236 19.34 -2.80 14.28
CA VAL A 236 20.08 -3.98 13.77
C VAL A 236 20.10 -5.09 14.82
N GLU A 237 19.37 -4.91 15.92
CA GLU A 237 19.26 -5.89 17.00
C GLU A 237 18.43 -7.07 16.50
N PHE A 238 19.14 -8.10 16.00
CA PHE A 238 18.58 -9.43 15.75
C PHE A 238 18.44 -10.17 17.07
N ASP A 239 17.53 -9.69 17.92
CA ASP A 239 17.11 -10.43 19.10
C ASP A 239 16.30 -11.68 18.68
N ASP A 240 15.67 -12.36 19.64
CA ASP A 240 14.67 -13.42 19.43
C ASP A 240 13.38 -12.93 18.72
N ASN A 241 13.45 -11.83 17.95
CA ASN A 241 12.33 -11.11 17.33
C ASN A 241 12.16 -11.39 15.83
N ALA A 242 12.81 -12.42 15.30
CA ALA A 242 12.76 -12.75 13.88
C ALA A 242 11.34 -12.78 13.31
N VAL A 243 11.17 -12.14 12.14
CA VAL A 243 9.94 -12.10 11.36
C VAL A 243 10.17 -12.78 10.03
N PHE A 244 9.34 -13.77 9.74
CA PHE A 244 9.28 -14.47 8.47
C PHE A 244 8.12 -13.91 7.68
N ALA A 245 8.35 -13.53 6.43
CA ALA A 245 7.30 -13.10 5.52
C ALA A 245 7.44 -13.82 4.18
N PHE A 246 6.31 -14.18 3.58
CA PHE A 246 6.24 -14.77 2.25
C PHE A 246 5.06 -14.20 1.49
N ARG A 247 5.25 -13.96 0.19
CA ARG A 247 4.23 -13.48 -0.74
C ARG A 247 4.32 -14.23 -2.05
N LEU A 248 3.16 -14.58 -2.59
CA LEU A 248 2.99 -15.08 -3.94
C LEU A 248 1.89 -14.27 -4.64
N ALA A 249 2.16 -13.80 -5.85
CA ALA A 249 1.21 -13.04 -6.65
C ALA A 249 1.22 -13.48 -8.11
N ARG A 250 0.12 -13.26 -8.82
CA ARG A 250 -0.03 -13.57 -10.25
C ARG A 250 -0.63 -12.38 -10.98
N ALA A 251 -0.04 -12.01 -12.11
CA ALA A 251 -0.69 -11.12 -13.06
C ALA A 251 -1.65 -11.94 -13.95
N VAL A 252 -2.89 -11.50 -14.08
CA VAL A 252 -3.93 -12.16 -14.90
C VAL A 252 -4.67 -11.12 -15.73
N THR A 253 -5.12 -11.49 -16.91
CA THR A 253 -6.03 -10.65 -17.71
C THR A 253 -7.42 -11.24 -17.62
N LEU A 254 -8.33 -10.54 -16.92
CA LEU A 254 -9.70 -11.00 -16.74
C LEU A 254 -10.53 -10.61 -17.98
N PRO A 255 -11.24 -11.57 -18.61
CA PRO A 255 -12.09 -11.28 -19.75
C PRO A 255 -13.08 -10.16 -19.44
N LYS A 256 -13.19 -9.16 -20.33
CA LYS A 256 -14.08 -7.97 -20.20
C LYS A 256 -13.76 -6.98 -19.08
N ILE A 257 -12.92 -7.33 -18.10
CA ILE A 257 -12.59 -6.45 -16.97
C ILE A 257 -11.24 -5.76 -17.19
N GLY A 258 -10.24 -6.48 -17.70
CA GLY A 258 -8.90 -5.94 -17.97
C GLY A 258 -7.80 -6.61 -17.14
N PRO A 259 -6.57 -6.04 -17.15
CA PRO A 259 -5.45 -6.54 -16.37
C PRO A 259 -5.74 -6.47 -14.87
N ALA A 260 -5.36 -7.53 -14.16
CA ALA A 260 -5.44 -7.62 -12.71
C ALA A 260 -4.17 -8.28 -12.15
N GLU A 261 -3.92 -8.00 -10.89
CA GLU A 261 -2.93 -8.67 -10.06
C GLU A 261 -3.63 -9.19 -8.82
N ILE A 262 -3.40 -10.46 -8.49
CA ILE A 262 -3.96 -11.09 -7.28
C ILE A 262 -2.79 -11.67 -6.49
N GLY A 263 -2.76 -11.40 -5.19
CA GLY A 263 -1.69 -11.78 -4.29
C GLY A 263 -2.20 -12.43 -3.00
N GLY A 264 -1.35 -13.27 -2.41
CA GLY A 264 -1.51 -13.81 -1.08
C GLY A 264 -0.20 -13.67 -0.31
N SER A 265 -0.29 -13.37 0.99
CA SER A 265 0.89 -13.24 1.86
C SER A 265 0.70 -13.92 3.21
N LEU A 266 1.79 -14.41 3.77
CA LEU A 266 1.92 -14.97 5.11
C LEU A 266 3.00 -14.18 5.84
N LEU A 267 2.78 -13.90 7.12
CA LEU A 267 3.81 -13.35 8.00
C LEU A 267 3.69 -13.96 9.40
N SER A 268 4.82 -14.31 10.01
CA SER A 268 4.87 -14.77 11.40
C SER A 268 6.15 -14.34 12.09
N GLY A 269 6.07 -13.89 13.34
CA GLY A 269 7.22 -13.46 14.12
C GLY A 269 6.83 -12.58 15.30
N LYS A 270 7.77 -11.79 15.82
CA LYS A 270 7.45 -10.76 16.81
C LYS A 270 7.39 -9.40 16.11
N LEU A 271 6.25 -8.72 16.26
CA LEU A 271 6.01 -7.41 15.66
C LEU A 271 5.74 -6.38 16.74
N PRO A 272 5.97 -5.08 16.47
CA PRO A 272 5.51 -4.02 17.35
C PRO A 272 4.00 -4.13 17.62
N ARG A 273 3.61 -3.96 18.88
CA ARG A 273 2.19 -3.95 19.28
C ARG A 273 1.50 -2.73 18.66
N THR A 274 0.43 -2.98 17.92
CA THR A 274 -0.43 -1.94 17.34
C THR A 274 -1.77 -1.87 18.08
N ASN A 275 -2.43 -0.72 18.00
CA ASN A 275 -3.76 -0.45 18.53
C ASN A 275 -4.55 0.46 17.57
N SER A 276 -5.79 0.80 17.92
CA SER A 276 -6.65 1.65 17.09
C SER A 276 -6.08 3.05 16.84
N ASN A 277 -5.22 3.56 17.71
CA ASN A 277 -4.59 4.88 17.61
C ASN A 277 -3.14 4.83 17.09
N THR A 278 -2.62 3.67 16.73
CA THR A 278 -1.25 3.55 16.18
C THR A 278 -1.10 4.38 14.92
N LEU A 279 -0.10 5.27 14.92
CA LEU A 279 0.28 6.07 13.77
C LEU A 279 1.67 5.65 13.30
N LEU A 280 1.82 5.43 11.99
CA LEU A 280 3.12 5.14 11.38
C LEU A 280 3.80 6.40 10.85
N TYR A 281 5.04 6.62 11.23
CA TYR A 281 5.89 7.61 10.58
C TYR A 281 6.14 7.19 9.11
N PRO A 282 6.40 8.15 8.19
CA PRO A 282 6.72 7.82 6.80
C PRO A 282 7.92 6.86 6.64
N SER A 283 8.88 6.87 7.57
CA SER A 283 9.96 5.88 7.65
C SER A 283 9.47 4.44 7.86
N GLY A 284 8.28 4.26 8.44
CA GLY A 284 7.64 2.97 8.62
C GLY A 284 7.92 2.28 9.95
N THR A 285 8.13 3.04 11.03
CA THR A 285 8.16 2.53 12.43
C THR A 285 7.04 3.09 13.25
N VAL A 286 6.52 2.29 14.18
CA VAL A 286 5.88 2.80 15.39
C VAL A 286 6.94 3.08 16.47
N GLU A 287 6.69 4.03 17.35
CA GLU A 287 7.61 4.34 18.47
C GLU A 287 7.45 3.41 19.69
N THR A 288 6.55 2.43 19.63
CA THR A 288 6.36 1.49 20.75
C THR A 288 7.58 0.58 20.94
N GLN A 289 7.89 0.29 22.20
CA GLN A 289 8.89 -0.70 22.59
C GLN A 289 8.27 -2.09 22.83
N SER A 290 6.94 -2.18 22.94
CA SER A 290 6.27 -3.46 23.18
C SER A 290 6.14 -4.26 21.89
N VAL A 291 6.56 -5.52 21.92
CA VAL A 291 6.37 -6.49 20.83
C VAL A 291 5.35 -7.55 21.20
N VAL A 292 4.71 -8.16 20.21
CA VAL A 292 3.75 -9.27 20.34
C VAL A 292 4.06 -10.35 19.33
N LYS A 293 3.79 -11.62 19.67
CA LYS A 293 3.85 -12.70 18.68
C LYS A 293 2.68 -12.53 17.72
N ALA A 294 2.99 -12.27 16.46
CA ALA A 294 2.01 -12.02 15.43
C ALA A 294 2.10 -13.09 14.35
N THR A 295 0.94 -13.63 13.96
CA THR A 295 0.78 -14.37 12.70
C THR A 295 -0.28 -13.66 11.88
N ARG A 296 -0.04 -13.51 10.58
CA ARG A 296 -0.89 -12.80 9.64
C ARG A 296 -0.99 -13.53 8.32
N PHE A 297 -2.17 -13.45 7.72
CA PHE A 297 -2.48 -13.86 6.38
C PHE A 297 -3.10 -12.66 5.67
N ALA A 298 -2.74 -12.45 4.41
CA ALA A 298 -3.34 -11.43 3.58
C ALA A 298 -3.73 -11.99 2.22
N ALA A 299 -4.83 -11.48 1.67
CA ALA A 299 -5.16 -11.60 0.26
C ALA A 299 -5.40 -10.19 -0.28
N ASP A 300 -4.84 -9.90 -1.45
CA ASP A 300 -4.92 -8.59 -2.07
C ASP A 300 -5.11 -8.68 -3.58
N ALA A 301 -5.64 -7.60 -4.14
CA ALA A 301 -5.84 -7.48 -5.57
C ALA A 301 -5.67 -6.02 -6.05
N GLN A 302 -5.17 -5.88 -7.27
CA GLN A 302 -5.20 -4.63 -8.03
C GLN A 302 -5.87 -4.89 -9.38
N LEU A 303 -6.88 -4.10 -9.73
CA LEU A 303 -7.60 -4.21 -11.00
C LEU A 303 -7.46 -2.91 -11.78
N PHE A 304 -7.03 -3.01 -13.04
CA PHE A 304 -6.80 -1.90 -13.94
C PHE A 304 -7.85 -1.93 -15.05
N ARG A 305 -8.87 -1.07 -14.96
CA ARG A 305 -9.94 -0.98 -15.95
C ARG A 305 -10.15 0.47 -16.35
N ASP A 306 -9.43 0.96 -17.35
CA ASP A 306 -9.48 2.36 -17.80
C ASP A 306 -10.94 2.89 -17.88
N PRO A 307 -11.28 4.02 -17.21
CA PRO A 307 -10.44 4.96 -16.43
C PRO A 307 -10.27 4.66 -14.93
N TRP A 308 -10.64 3.48 -14.48
CA TRP A 308 -10.61 3.05 -13.08
C TRP A 308 -9.37 2.25 -12.71
N ILE A 309 -8.92 2.44 -11.47
CA ILE A 309 -8.01 1.53 -10.77
C ILE A 309 -8.65 1.17 -9.44
N PHE A 310 -8.77 -0.13 -9.16
CA PHE A 310 -9.26 -0.64 -7.89
C PHE A 310 -8.14 -1.35 -7.15
N ARG A 311 -8.06 -1.16 -5.84
CA ARG A 311 -7.13 -1.87 -4.96
C ARG A 311 -7.88 -2.40 -3.76
N GLY A 312 -7.58 -3.63 -3.37
CA GLY A 312 -8.23 -4.30 -2.25
C GLY A 312 -7.24 -5.15 -1.47
N GLU A 313 -7.43 -5.22 -0.17
CA GLU A 313 -6.67 -6.06 0.75
C GLU A 313 -7.59 -6.53 1.87
N ILE A 314 -7.50 -7.79 2.24
CA ILE A 314 -8.03 -8.34 3.48
C ILE A 314 -6.87 -8.96 4.26
N VAL A 315 -6.86 -8.75 5.57
CA VAL A 315 -5.84 -9.28 6.48
C VAL A 315 -6.53 -9.91 7.67
N PHE A 316 -6.06 -11.09 8.09
CA PHE A 316 -6.51 -11.76 9.31
C PHE A 316 -5.35 -12.49 9.99
N GLY A 317 -5.51 -12.81 11.26
CA GLY A 317 -4.50 -13.54 12.03
C GLY A 317 -4.66 -13.34 13.53
N GLY A 318 -3.56 -13.27 14.28
CA GLY A 318 -3.64 -12.97 15.71
C GLY A 318 -2.36 -12.43 16.35
N ASN A 319 -2.53 -11.76 17.50
CA ASN A 319 -1.49 -11.21 18.38
C ASN A 319 -1.52 -11.91 19.73
N ASP A 320 -0.50 -12.68 20.09
CA ASP A 320 -0.47 -13.43 21.35
C ASP A 320 -1.76 -14.27 21.57
N ASN A 321 -2.27 -14.89 20.49
CA ASN A 321 -3.55 -15.61 20.38
C ASN A 321 -4.82 -14.75 20.33
N GLU A 322 -4.71 -13.42 20.31
CA GLU A 322 -5.84 -12.53 20.12
C GLU A 322 -6.16 -12.37 18.62
N PRO A 323 -7.33 -12.80 18.14
CA PRO A 323 -7.69 -12.70 16.74
C PRO A 323 -7.83 -11.25 16.27
N VAL A 324 -7.29 -10.95 15.08
CA VAL A 324 -7.38 -9.65 14.42
C VAL A 324 -7.84 -9.82 12.98
N TYR A 325 -8.54 -8.81 12.47
CA TYR A 325 -9.03 -8.77 11.09
C TYR A 325 -9.07 -7.33 10.57
N GLY A 326 -8.87 -7.14 9.27
CA GLY A 326 -9.11 -5.86 8.63
C GLY A 326 -9.26 -5.97 7.12
N TYR A 327 -9.76 -4.88 6.52
CA TYR A 327 -9.82 -4.72 5.08
C TYR A 327 -9.41 -3.30 4.66
N PHE A 328 -8.92 -3.17 3.44
CA PHE A 328 -8.70 -1.93 2.73
C PHE A 328 -9.28 -2.05 1.32
N ALA A 329 -9.98 -1.01 0.88
CA ALA A 329 -10.50 -0.88 -0.47
C ALA A 329 -10.30 0.55 -0.96
N GLU A 330 -9.84 0.70 -2.19
CA GLU A 330 -9.62 1.98 -2.86
C GLU A 330 -10.11 1.91 -4.30
N ALA A 331 -10.75 2.98 -4.75
CA ALA A 331 -11.09 3.23 -6.14
C ALA A 331 -10.51 4.58 -6.58
N ASN A 332 -9.74 4.59 -7.65
CA ASN A 332 -9.24 5.79 -8.32
C ASN A 332 -9.90 5.91 -9.70
N TYR A 333 -10.49 7.07 -9.99
CA TYR A 333 -11.13 7.40 -11.26
C TYR A 333 -10.37 8.51 -11.97
N ARG A 334 -9.84 8.22 -13.16
CA ARG A 334 -9.17 9.22 -14.00
C ARG A 334 -10.22 10.06 -14.74
N ILE A 335 -10.43 11.28 -14.26
CA ILE A 335 -11.34 12.27 -14.88
C ILE A 335 -10.74 12.79 -16.19
N LYS A 336 -9.44 13.14 -16.15
CA LYS A 336 -8.62 13.58 -17.29
C LYS A 336 -7.18 13.07 -17.10
N ARG A 337 -6.31 13.29 -18.09
CA ARG A 337 -4.90 12.86 -18.04
C ARG A 337 -4.16 13.32 -16.78
N ASP A 338 -4.51 14.50 -16.29
CA ASP A 338 -3.88 15.25 -15.21
C ASP A 338 -4.76 15.37 -13.96
N LEU A 339 -5.98 14.83 -13.97
CA LEU A 339 -6.93 14.94 -12.87
C LEU A 339 -7.58 13.58 -12.57
N SER A 340 -7.53 13.17 -11.31
CA SER A 340 -8.22 11.97 -10.82
C SER A 340 -8.95 12.22 -9.51
N ALA A 341 -10.01 11.47 -9.28
CA ALA A 341 -10.68 11.36 -7.98
C ALA A 341 -10.30 10.04 -7.32
N VAL A 342 -10.27 10.01 -6.00
CA VAL A 342 -10.03 8.80 -5.22
C VAL A 342 -11.05 8.68 -4.11
N ALA A 343 -11.52 7.47 -3.85
CA ALA A 343 -12.32 7.13 -2.68
C ALA A 343 -11.74 5.86 -2.05
N TYR A 344 -11.79 5.78 -0.73
CA TYR A 344 -11.28 4.60 -0.03
C TYR A 344 -12.07 4.30 1.25
N SER A 345 -12.01 3.05 1.69
CA SER A 345 -12.49 2.58 2.98
C SER A 345 -11.49 1.60 3.58
N ARG A 346 -11.23 1.71 4.87
CA ARG A 346 -10.43 0.75 5.62
C ARG A 346 -11.00 0.49 6.99
N ARG A 347 -10.79 -0.72 7.49
CA ARG A 347 -11.21 -1.15 8.82
C ARG A 347 -10.20 -2.10 9.43
N TRP A 348 -10.01 -1.99 10.73
CA TRP A 348 -9.20 -2.89 11.54
C TRP A 348 -9.92 -3.19 12.85
N ASP A 349 -10.07 -4.46 13.19
CA ASP A 349 -10.78 -4.98 14.36
C ASP A 349 -9.88 -5.91 15.17
N PHE A 350 -9.99 -5.80 16.50
CA PHE A 350 -9.51 -6.80 17.45
C PHE A 350 -10.73 -7.62 17.89
N VAL A 351 -10.93 -8.82 17.33
CA VAL A 351 -12.23 -9.52 17.35
C VAL A 351 -12.79 -9.75 18.76
N ASN A 352 -11.91 -10.01 19.74
CA ASN A 352 -12.30 -10.27 21.13
C ASN A 352 -12.25 -9.03 22.03
N LYS A 353 -12.12 -7.83 21.44
CA LYS A 353 -12.01 -6.55 22.15
C LYS A 353 -12.95 -5.53 21.51
N PRO A 354 -13.39 -4.49 22.25
CA PRO A 354 -14.16 -3.41 21.65
C PRO A 354 -13.31 -2.56 20.67
N SER A 355 -12.00 -2.78 20.59
CA SER A 355 -11.11 -1.97 19.76
C SER A 355 -11.38 -2.13 18.26
N ARG A 356 -11.68 -1.01 17.62
CA ARG A 356 -11.90 -0.90 16.17
C ARG A 356 -11.34 0.42 15.67
N ALA A 357 -10.75 0.41 14.49
CA ALA A 357 -10.44 1.61 13.73
C ALA A 357 -11.11 1.51 12.35
N THR A 358 -11.95 2.47 12.00
CA THR A 358 -12.57 2.57 10.68
C THR A 358 -12.27 3.92 10.08
N SER A 359 -11.87 3.96 8.81
CA SER A 359 -11.68 5.21 8.09
C SER A 359 -12.28 5.13 6.69
N ILE A 360 -12.92 6.22 6.27
CA ILE A 360 -13.39 6.43 4.89
C ILE A 360 -12.91 7.78 4.41
N GLY A 361 -12.61 7.91 3.12
CA GLY A 361 -12.19 9.19 2.58
C GLY A 361 -12.47 9.34 1.10
N ILE A 362 -12.53 10.60 0.67
CA ILE A 362 -12.66 11.03 -0.72
C ILE A 362 -11.66 12.15 -0.99
N GLY A 363 -11.05 12.13 -2.16
CA GLY A 363 -10.00 13.05 -2.52
C GLY A 363 -9.86 13.25 -4.01
N GLY A 364 -8.91 14.12 -4.36
CA GLY A 364 -8.52 14.38 -5.74
C GLY A 364 -7.02 14.47 -5.88
N GLN A 365 -6.52 14.18 -7.06
CA GLN A 365 -5.13 14.41 -7.46
C GLN A 365 -5.10 15.19 -8.75
N TYR A 366 -4.32 16.27 -8.76
CA TYR A 366 -4.06 17.11 -9.92
C TYR A 366 -2.55 17.17 -10.21
N ILE A 367 -2.16 16.96 -11.47
CA ILE A 367 -0.78 17.05 -11.95
C ILE A 367 -0.72 18.25 -12.90
N PRO A 368 -0.36 19.46 -12.41
CA PRO A 368 -0.31 20.64 -13.27
C PRO A 368 0.62 20.39 -14.48
N PRO A 369 0.30 20.96 -15.66
CA PRO A 369 1.14 20.85 -16.86
C PRO A 369 2.44 21.67 -16.76
N ILE A 370 2.83 22.10 -15.56
CA ILE A 370 4.05 22.84 -15.30
C ILE A 370 5.21 21.84 -15.28
N ARG A 371 6.04 21.90 -16.31
CA ARG A 371 7.27 21.10 -16.41
C ARG A 371 8.47 22.03 -16.36
N ILE A 372 9.25 21.95 -15.30
CA ILE A 372 10.56 22.60 -15.24
C ILE A 372 11.56 21.58 -15.78
N GLY A 373 11.85 21.66 -17.08
CA GLY A 373 12.59 20.63 -17.79
C GLY A 373 11.82 19.32 -17.94
N ASN A 374 12.53 18.23 -18.25
CA ASN A 374 11.92 16.92 -18.49
C ASN A 374 11.87 16.00 -17.26
N GLN A 375 12.37 16.44 -16.11
CA GLN A 375 12.60 15.60 -14.93
C GLN A 375 11.65 15.91 -13.76
N PHE A 376 11.12 17.12 -13.72
CA PHE A 376 10.33 17.60 -12.60
C PHE A 376 8.85 17.29 -12.78
N GLN A 377 8.24 16.69 -11.76
CA GLN A 377 6.79 16.48 -11.65
C GLN A 377 6.28 17.08 -10.34
N TRP A 378 5.31 17.99 -10.45
CA TRP A 378 4.56 18.51 -9.31
C TRP A 378 3.17 17.87 -9.28
N THR A 379 2.71 17.48 -8.11
CA THR A 379 1.39 16.86 -7.90
C THR A 379 0.72 17.48 -6.68
N ILE A 380 -0.52 17.92 -6.83
CA ILE A 380 -1.35 18.43 -5.75
C ILE A 380 -2.41 17.38 -5.43
N ARG A 381 -2.56 17.02 -4.16
CA ARG A 381 -3.59 16.09 -3.70
C ARG A 381 -4.43 16.72 -2.61
N THR A 382 -5.69 16.37 -2.58
CA THR A 382 -6.62 16.69 -1.49
C THR A 382 -7.26 15.41 -1.00
N LEU A 383 -7.49 15.30 0.30
CA LEU A 383 -8.18 14.18 0.91
C LEU A 383 -9.03 14.69 2.08
N PHE A 384 -10.33 14.47 2.00
CA PHE A 384 -11.23 14.56 3.14
C PHE A 384 -11.47 13.15 3.68
N GLU A 385 -11.38 13.02 5.00
CA GLU A 385 -11.40 11.73 5.67
C GLU A 385 -12.21 11.79 6.96
N PHE A 386 -12.94 10.72 7.22
CA PHE A 386 -13.65 10.46 8.46
C PHE A 386 -13.07 9.20 9.10
N GLU A 387 -12.52 9.33 10.30
CA GLU A 387 -11.99 8.20 11.07
C GLU A 387 -12.76 8.03 12.39
N ARG A 388 -13.13 6.80 12.72
CA ARG A 388 -13.77 6.41 13.98
C ARG A 388 -12.90 5.37 14.68
N ASN A 389 -12.39 5.71 15.85
CA ASN A 389 -11.57 4.84 16.69
C ASN A 389 -12.32 4.50 17.98
N VAL A 390 -12.49 3.20 18.23
CA VAL A 390 -13.01 2.66 19.49
C VAL A 390 -11.80 2.18 20.30
N PRO A 391 -11.62 2.67 21.55
CA PRO A 391 -10.47 2.31 22.38
C PRO A 391 -10.53 0.85 22.84
N GLU A 392 -9.36 0.31 23.16
CA GLU A 392 -9.19 -1.11 23.51
C GLU A 392 -9.79 -1.51 24.85
N THR A 393 -9.71 -0.63 25.84
CA THR A 393 -10.14 -0.90 27.22
C THR A 393 -11.66 -0.92 27.39
N GLY A 394 -12.43 -0.50 26.38
CA GLY A 394 -13.86 -0.16 26.51
C GLY A 394 -14.14 1.03 27.44
N GLN A 395 -13.12 1.50 28.15
CA GLN A 395 -13.13 2.67 29.03
C GLN A 395 -12.57 3.85 28.23
N GLY A 396 -13.47 4.59 27.59
CA GLY A 396 -13.15 5.77 26.80
C GLY A 396 -14.26 6.07 25.81
N SER A 397 -14.48 7.34 25.50
CA SER A 397 -15.42 7.70 24.45
C SER A 397 -14.88 7.27 23.09
N THR A 398 -15.79 6.83 22.21
CA THR A 398 -15.46 6.64 20.79
C THR A 398 -14.93 7.95 20.25
N GLN A 399 -13.75 7.92 19.65
CA GLN A 399 -13.12 9.10 19.05
C GLN A 399 -13.50 9.18 17.58
N VAL A 400 -14.01 10.33 17.17
CA VAL A 400 -14.38 10.59 15.78
C VAL A 400 -13.55 11.76 15.28
N TYR A 401 -12.80 11.54 14.21
CA TYR A 401 -11.95 12.52 13.58
C TYR A 401 -12.48 12.86 12.20
N ARG A 402 -12.47 14.15 11.87
CA ARG A 402 -12.62 14.62 10.48
C ARG A 402 -11.34 15.30 10.08
N ARG A 403 -10.72 14.83 9.01
CA ARG A 403 -9.42 15.30 8.55
C ARG A 403 -9.52 15.83 7.12
N LEU A 404 -9.04 17.05 6.91
CA LEU A 404 -8.75 17.59 5.59
C LEU A 404 -7.22 17.62 5.43
N THR A 405 -6.72 16.95 4.39
CA THR A 405 -5.31 16.99 4.00
C THR A 405 -5.20 17.62 2.62
N ILE A 406 -4.34 18.63 2.50
CA ILE A 406 -3.88 19.17 1.22
C ILE A 406 -2.39 18.87 1.14
N GLN A 407 -1.97 18.20 0.08
CA GLN A 407 -0.59 17.79 -0.12
C GLN A 407 -0.05 18.42 -1.41
N SER A 408 1.10 19.06 -1.31
CA SER A 408 1.94 19.46 -2.43
C SER A 408 3.14 18.51 -2.49
N PHE A 409 3.16 17.67 -3.52
CA PHE A 409 4.16 16.63 -3.72
C PHE A 409 5.05 16.95 -4.91
N LEU A 410 6.35 16.99 -4.66
CA LEU A 410 7.39 17.30 -5.61
C LEU A 410 8.20 16.05 -5.92
N GLN A 411 8.48 15.80 -7.19
CA GLN A 411 9.37 14.73 -7.62
C GLN A 411 10.35 15.25 -8.67
N TYR A 412 11.63 14.91 -8.50
CA TYR A 412 12.72 15.21 -9.43
C TYR A 412 13.50 13.93 -9.78
#